data_AF-A0A8B7XIA6-F1
#
_entry.id   AF-A0A8B7XIA6-F1
#
_cell.length_a   1.000
_cell.length_b   1.000
_cell.length_c   1.000
_cell.angle_alpha   90.00
_cell.angle_beta   90.00
_cell.angle_gamma   90.00
#
_symmetry.space_group_name_H-M   'P 1'
#
loop_
_entity.id
_entity.type
_entity.pdbx_description
1 polymer ?
#
loop_
_entity_poly.entity_id
_entity_poly.type
_entity_poly.pdbx_seq_one_letter_code
_entity_poly.pdbx_strand_id
1 'polypeptide(L)'
;MDRQTNLYLRNAFLNTWSFLPIRCANAGNHMSKGRPSFAYGSSKMRVIALTRVQAADTAEDKTNKDVLMTCCCPGYVSTDMSSFKGTKTIDEGAITPVYCALLPPGSAEFNGKMFSDKELYEFW
;
A
#
# COMPACT_ATOMS: atom_id res chain seq x y z
N MET A 1 24.65 -1.48 3.19
CA MET A 1 24.05 -0.15 2.97
C MET A 1 23.72 0.42 4.34
N ASP A 2 24.31 1.56 4.72
CA ASP A 2 24.21 2.06 6.10
C ASP A 2 22.85 2.75 6.39
N ARG A 3 22.53 2.89 7.68
CA ARG A 3 21.25 3.42 8.18
C ARG A 3 20.96 4.84 7.70
N GLN A 4 21.99 5.66 7.51
CA GLN A 4 21.88 7.06 7.14
C GLN A 4 21.62 7.21 5.64
N THR A 5 22.23 6.35 4.82
CA THR A 5 21.90 6.20 3.38
C THR A 5 20.45 5.71 3.20
N ASN A 6 19.98 4.78 4.05
CA ASN A 6 18.60 4.28 4.01
C ASN A 6 17.58 5.37 4.42
N LEU A 7 17.88 6.15 5.47
CA LEU A 7 17.11 7.34 5.87
C LEU A 7 17.11 8.43 4.79
N TYR A 8 18.23 8.66 4.10
CA TYR A 8 18.31 9.62 3.01
C TYR A 8 17.45 9.20 1.82
N LEU A 9 17.48 7.93 1.43
CA LEU A 9 16.62 7.41 0.36
C LEU A 9 15.16 7.35 0.78
N ARG A 10 14.86 7.06 2.05
CA ARG A 10 13.50 7.16 2.62
C ARG A 10 12.97 8.59 2.57
N ASN A 11 13.76 9.57 3.02
CA ASN A 11 13.37 10.98 2.97
C ASN A 11 13.30 11.50 1.54
N ALA A 12 14.21 11.08 0.66
CA ALA A 12 14.15 11.41 -0.76
C ALA A 12 12.89 10.81 -1.40
N PHE A 13 12.53 9.56 -1.09
CA PHE A 13 11.32 8.90 -1.57
C PHE A 13 10.08 9.62 -1.03
N LEU A 14 9.98 9.85 0.27
CA LEU A 14 8.85 10.58 0.85
C LEU A 14 8.73 11.99 0.26
N ASN A 15 9.81 12.75 0.10
CA ASN A 15 9.72 14.12 -0.42
C ASN A 15 9.42 14.18 -1.93
N THR A 16 10.04 13.31 -2.74
CA THR A 16 9.78 13.26 -4.19
C THR A 16 8.46 12.58 -4.55
N TRP A 17 7.96 11.65 -3.73
CA TRP A 17 6.71 10.96 -4.02
C TRP A 17 5.50 11.56 -3.32
N SER A 18 5.65 12.32 -2.22
CA SER A 18 4.52 12.99 -1.56
C SER A 18 4.08 14.25 -2.31
N PHE A 19 5.00 15.19 -2.50
CA PHE A 19 4.66 16.55 -2.95
C PHE A 19 4.77 16.76 -4.45
N LEU A 20 5.76 16.14 -5.11
CA LEU A 20 6.02 16.38 -6.53
C LEU A 20 4.86 15.94 -7.44
N PRO A 21 4.14 14.83 -7.18
CA PRO A 21 3.03 14.45 -8.06
C PRO A 21 1.85 15.41 -7.92
N ILE A 22 1.59 15.95 -6.73
CA ILE A 22 0.56 16.98 -6.50
C ILE A 22 0.93 18.25 -7.25
N ARG A 23 2.19 18.69 -7.16
CA ARG A 23 2.69 19.85 -7.91
C ARG A 23 2.56 19.67 -9.42
N CYS A 24 2.83 18.48 -9.95
CA CYS A 24 2.73 18.22 -11.38
C CYS A 24 1.30 18.01 -11.86
N ALA A 25 0.41 17.50 -11.00
CA ALA A 25 -1.03 17.49 -11.24
C ALA A 25 -1.59 18.93 -11.31
N ASN A 26 -1.25 19.77 -10.33
CA ASN A 26 -1.64 21.19 -10.30
C ASN A 26 -1.12 21.98 -11.50
N ALA A 27 0.10 21.67 -11.96
CA ALA A 27 0.69 22.28 -13.15
C ALA A 27 0.21 21.68 -14.47
N GLY A 28 -0.69 20.68 -14.44
CA GLY A 28 -1.21 20.02 -15.64
C GLY A 28 -0.19 19.20 -16.44
N ASN A 29 1.02 18.97 -15.92
CA ASN A 29 2.14 18.33 -16.63
C ASN A 29 2.55 16.97 -16.05
N HIS A 30 1.63 16.30 -15.35
CA HIS A 30 1.90 15.00 -14.73
C HIS A 30 2.25 13.91 -15.76
N MET A 31 1.54 13.85 -16.90
CA MET A 31 1.79 12.87 -17.98
C MET A 31 3.17 13.04 -18.61
N SER A 32 3.58 14.27 -18.95
CA SER A 32 4.89 14.54 -19.54
C SER A 32 6.05 14.28 -18.57
N LYS A 33 5.75 14.18 -17.27
CA LYS A 33 6.68 13.78 -16.21
C LYS A 33 6.55 12.30 -15.83
N GLY A 34 5.97 11.48 -16.71
CA GLY A 34 5.87 10.03 -16.55
C GLY A 34 4.89 9.58 -15.46
N ARG A 35 3.95 10.43 -15.04
CA ARG A 35 2.94 10.08 -14.04
C ARG A 35 1.61 9.77 -14.69
N PRO A 36 0.95 8.67 -14.30
CA PRO A 36 -0.33 8.30 -14.86
C PRO A 36 -1.42 9.33 -14.51
N SER A 37 -2.40 9.47 -15.39
CA SER A 37 -3.57 10.35 -15.21
C SER A 37 -4.63 9.76 -14.28
N PHE A 38 -4.53 8.48 -13.92
CA PHE A 38 -5.46 7.82 -13.02
C PHE A 38 -5.10 8.11 -11.55
N ALA A 39 -5.71 9.18 -11.01
CA ALA A 39 -5.44 9.68 -9.66
C ALA A 39 -5.72 8.64 -8.56
N TYR A 40 -6.84 7.92 -8.65
CA TYR A 40 -7.19 6.88 -7.67
C TYR A 40 -6.14 5.77 -7.62
N GLY A 41 -5.77 5.18 -8.77
CA GLY A 41 -4.73 4.15 -8.83
C GLY A 41 -3.38 4.67 -8.34
N SER A 42 -3.03 5.91 -8.67
CA SER A 42 -1.82 6.56 -8.12
C SER A 42 -1.85 6.66 -6.60
N SER A 43 -2.99 7.01 -6.01
CA SER A 43 -3.15 7.05 -4.55
C SER A 43 -2.99 5.67 -3.91
N LYS A 44 -3.54 4.62 -4.54
CA LYS A 44 -3.44 3.24 -4.03
C LYS A 44 -2.05 2.64 -4.20
N MET A 45 -1.34 2.93 -5.29
CA MET A 45 0.09 2.60 -5.42
C MET A 45 0.92 3.17 -4.28
N ARG A 46 0.62 4.40 -3.83
CA ARG A 46 1.30 4.99 -2.67
C ARG A 46 0.96 4.29 -1.36
N VAL A 47 -0.30 3.91 -1.13
CA VAL A 47 -0.68 3.12 0.07
C VAL A 47 0.14 1.84 0.13
N ILE A 48 0.28 1.17 -1.01
CA ILE A 48 1.05 -0.07 -1.07
C ILE A 48 2.55 0.16 -0.81
N ALA A 49 3.14 1.20 -1.43
CA ALA A 49 4.53 1.56 -1.17
C ALA A 49 4.77 1.97 0.29
N LEU A 50 3.85 2.73 0.88
CA LEU A 50 3.90 3.16 2.28
C LEU A 50 3.87 1.96 3.23
N THR A 51 3.04 0.95 2.95
CA THR A 51 2.97 -0.28 3.73
C THR A 51 4.34 -0.94 3.87
N ARG A 52 5.16 -0.97 2.80
CA ARG A 52 6.53 -1.51 2.85
C ARG A 52 7.48 -0.68 3.71
N VAL A 53 7.39 0.65 3.59
CA VAL A 53 8.23 1.56 4.39
C VAL A 53 7.92 1.38 5.88
N GLN A 54 6.63 1.38 6.22
CA GLN A 54 6.16 1.18 7.59
C GLN A 54 6.48 -0.22 8.11
N ALA A 55 6.36 -1.26 7.29
CA ALA A 55 6.75 -2.63 7.63
C ALA A 55 8.23 -2.75 7.96
N ALA A 56 9.10 -2.05 7.22
CA ALA A 56 10.53 -2.00 7.51
C ALA A 56 10.81 -1.25 8.82
N ASP A 57 10.06 -0.19 9.12
CA ASP A 57 10.16 0.52 10.41
C ASP A 57 9.72 -0.37 11.58
N THR A 58 8.58 -1.06 11.47
CA THR A 58 8.11 -1.99 12.52
C THR A 58 9.03 -3.19 12.69
N ALA A 59 9.69 -3.67 11.63
CA ALA A 59 10.66 -4.76 11.74
C ALA A 59 11.94 -4.34 12.51
N GLU A 60 12.33 -3.07 12.46
CA GLU A 60 13.46 -2.54 13.26
C GLU A 60 13.06 -2.22 14.72
N ASP A 61 11.77 -2.05 15.00
CA ASP A 61 11.27 -1.73 16.33
C ASP A 61 11.31 -2.94 17.27
N LYS A 62 12.26 -2.92 18.21
CA LYS A 62 12.44 -3.98 19.20
C LYS A 62 11.35 -4.03 20.27
N THR A 63 10.52 -2.98 20.38
CA THR A 63 9.46 -2.87 21.40
C THR A 63 8.13 -3.45 20.93
N ASN A 64 7.88 -3.47 19.62
CA ASN A 64 6.61 -3.88 19.03
C ASN A 64 6.78 -5.04 18.03
N LYS A 65 7.44 -6.13 18.46
CA LYS A 65 7.80 -7.26 17.58
C LYS A 65 6.60 -8.04 17.02
N ASP A 66 5.44 -7.90 17.63
CA ASP A 66 4.21 -8.60 17.24
C ASP A 66 3.32 -7.78 16.29
N VAL A 67 3.76 -6.57 15.90
CA VAL A 67 3.01 -5.71 14.97
C VAL A 67 3.36 -6.07 13.53
N LEU A 68 2.35 -6.50 12.78
CA LEU A 68 2.46 -6.82 11.36
C LEU A 68 1.80 -5.72 10.52
N MET A 69 2.52 -5.23 9.50
CA MET A 69 2.00 -4.26 8.53
C MET A 69 1.78 -4.94 7.18
N THR A 70 0.53 -5.06 6.74
CA THR A 70 0.18 -5.59 5.42
C THR A 70 -0.82 -4.65 4.73
N CYS A 71 -1.01 -4.84 3.42
CA CYS A 71 -2.09 -4.19 2.68
C CYS A 71 -2.85 -5.23 1.86
N CYS A 72 -4.04 -4.88 1.39
CA CYS A 72 -4.84 -5.80 0.60
C CYS A 72 -5.72 -5.09 -0.44
N CYS A 73 -6.21 -5.88 -1.38
CA CYS A 73 -7.29 -5.53 -2.28
C CYS A 73 -8.56 -6.32 -1.88
N PRO A 74 -9.69 -5.64 -1.62
CA PRO A 74 -10.96 -6.32 -1.36
C PRO A 74 -11.60 -6.88 -2.66
N GLY A 75 -11.05 -6.54 -3.83
CA GLY A 75 -11.65 -6.81 -5.13
C GLY A 75 -12.69 -5.75 -5.52
N TYR A 76 -13.51 -6.05 -6.53
CA TYR A 76 -14.53 -5.12 -7.02
C TYR A 76 -15.86 -5.32 -6.29
N VAL A 77 -16.02 -4.62 -5.16
CA VAL A 77 -17.14 -4.79 -4.23
C VAL A 77 -18.31 -3.87 -4.57
N SER A 78 -19.54 -4.38 -4.51
CA SER A 78 -20.78 -3.61 -4.71
C SER A 78 -21.04 -2.70 -3.50
N THR A 79 -20.70 -1.41 -3.65
CA THR A 79 -20.79 -0.36 -2.63
C THR A 79 -21.13 0.97 -3.30
N ASP A 80 -21.40 2.02 -2.52
CA ASP A 80 -21.57 3.38 -3.07
C ASP A 80 -20.38 3.81 -3.93
N MET A 81 -19.14 3.48 -3.53
CA MET A 81 -17.91 3.83 -4.26
C MET A 81 -17.88 3.22 -5.67
N SER A 82 -18.42 2.02 -5.85
CA SER A 82 -18.51 1.34 -7.15
C SER A 82 -19.87 1.57 -7.85
N SER A 83 -20.71 2.47 -7.32
CA SER A 83 -22.09 2.65 -7.78
C SER A 83 -22.88 1.35 -7.81
N PHE A 84 -22.63 0.45 -6.85
CA PHE A 84 -23.22 -0.88 -6.75
C PHE A 84 -22.99 -1.79 -7.98
N LYS A 85 -21.96 -1.53 -8.78
CA LYS A 85 -21.61 -2.32 -9.98
C LYS A 85 -20.54 -3.38 -9.73
N GLY A 86 -20.11 -3.54 -8.47
CA GLY A 86 -19.12 -4.54 -8.08
C GLY A 86 -19.61 -5.97 -8.32
N THR A 87 -18.70 -6.87 -8.66
CA THR A 87 -18.98 -8.31 -8.81
C THR A 87 -19.04 -9.04 -7.48
N LYS A 88 -18.49 -8.49 -6.41
CA LYS A 88 -18.50 -9.05 -5.06
C LYS A 88 -19.51 -8.35 -4.16
N THR A 89 -20.11 -9.11 -3.25
CA THR A 89 -20.86 -8.61 -2.10
C THR A 89 -19.92 -7.97 -1.06
N ILE A 90 -20.51 -7.22 -0.11
CA ILE A 90 -19.77 -6.61 1.01
C ILE A 90 -19.03 -7.67 1.82
N ASP A 91 -19.70 -8.78 2.14
CA ASP A 91 -19.13 -9.87 2.93
C ASP A 91 -17.95 -10.53 2.20
N GLU A 92 -18.07 -10.80 0.90
CA GLU A 92 -16.98 -11.34 0.08
C GLU A 92 -15.79 -10.37 0.00
N GLY A 93 -16.07 -9.06 -0.08
CA GLY A 93 -15.05 -8.02 -0.07
C GLY A 93 -14.28 -7.90 1.26
N ALA A 94 -14.93 -8.24 2.38
CA ALA A 94 -14.35 -8.18 3.72
C ALA A 94 -13.41 -9.35 4.03
N ILE A 95 -13.51 -10.47 3.29
CA ILE A 95 -12.73 -11.69 3.54
C ILE A 95 -11.22 -11.42 3.58
N THR A 96 -10.65 -10.78 2.54
CA THR A 96 -9.18 -10.54 2.48
C THR A 96 -8.71 -9.56 3.56
N PRO A 97 -9.36 -8.40 3.79
CA PRO A 97 -9.02 -7.54 4.92
C PRO A 97 -9.05 -8.25 6.29
N VAL A 98 -10.08 -9.05 6.55
CA VAL A 98 -10.21 -9.81 7.80
C VAL A 98 -9.13 -10.88 7.91
N TYR A 99 -8.83 -11.58 6.81
CA TYR A 99 -7.72 -12.53 6.74
C TYR A 99 -6.39 -11.87 7.12
N CYS A 100 -6.07 -10.70 6.55
CA CYS A 100 -4.85 -9.96 6.87
C CYS A 100 -4.80 -9.51 8.35
N ALA A 101 -5.94 -9.11 8.92
CA ALA A 101 -6.04 -8.69 10.32
C ALA A 101 -5.92 -9.84 11.32
N LEU A 102 -6.22 -11.07 10.90
CA LEU A 102 -6.23 -12.27 11.73
C LEU A 102 -5.10 -13.25 11.39
N LEU A 103 -4.04 -12.77 10.72
CA LEU A 103 -2.85 -13.59 10.49
C LEU A 103 -2.29 -14.08 11.84
N PRO A 104 -1.90 -15.36 11.93
CA PRO A 104 -1.46 -15.94 13.19
C PRO A 104 -0.17 -15.28 13.69
N PRO A 105 0.11 -15.34 15.00
CA PRO A 105 1.42 -14.99 15.53
C PRO A 105 2.52 -15.77 14.80
N GLY A 106 3.63 -15.09 14.49
CA GLY A 106 4.74 -15.67 13.74
C GLY A 106 4.70 -15.46 12.23
N SER A 107 3.69 -14.80 11.68
CA SER A 107 3.57 -14.47 10.25
C SER A 107 4.44 -13.30 9.76
N ALA A 108 5.68 -13.19 10.26
CA ALA A 108 6.59 -12.09 9.93
C ALA A 108 6.99 -12.04 8.44
N GLU A 109 6.91 -13.17 7.73
CA GLU A 109 7.15 -13.30 6.30
C GLU A 109 6.18 -12.49 5.43
N PHE A 110 5.00 -12.17 5.97
CA PHE A 110 4.00 -11.36 5.28
C PHE A 110 4.17 -9.86 5.53
N ASN A 111 5.12 -9.44 6.37
CA ASN A 111 5.31 -8.03 6.68
C ASN A 111 5.71 -7.23 5.42
N GLY A 112 4.98 -6.17 5.13
CA GLY A 112 5.17 -5.33 3.95
C GLY A 112 4.63 -5.94 2.65
N LYS A 113 3.87 -7.04 2.71
CA LYS A 113 3.27 -7.69 1.54
C LYS A 113 1.85 -7.18 1.25
N MET A 114 1.38 -7.48 0.04
CA MET A 114 0.03 -7.20 -0.42
C MET A 114 -0.72 -8.50 -0.66
N PHE A 115 -2.00 -8.53 -0.29
CA PHE A 115 -2.89 -9.66 -0.57
C PHE A 115 -4.03 -9.27 -1.52
N SER A 116 -4.42 -10.22 -2.37
CA SER A 116 -5.70 -10.20 -3.09
C SER A 116 -6.29 -11.60 -3.00
N ASP A 117 -7.60 -11.70 -2.72
CA ASP A 117 -8.28 -13.00 -2.64
C ASP A 117 -7.64 -14.00 -1.64
N LYS A 118 -7.07 -13.48 -0.54
CA LYS A 118 -6.26 -14.21 0.46
C LYS A 118 -4.95 -14.81 -0.08
N GLU A 119 -4.57 -14.48 -1.30
CA GLU A 119 -3.31 -14.89 -1.90
C GLU A 119 -2.32 -13.73 -1.87
N LEU A 120 -1.03 -14.07 -1.74
CA LEU A 120 0.04 -13.09 -1.89
C LEU A 120 0.02 -12.58 -3.31
N TYR A 121 -0.22 -11.28 -3.45
CA TYR A 121 0.00 -10.61 -4.72
C TYR A 121 1.46 -10.22 -4.77
N GLU A 122 2.24 -10.91 -5.61
CA GLU A 122 3.60 -10.50 -5.92
C GLU A 122 3.60 -9.51 -7.07
N PHE A 123 4.29 -8.43 -6.80
CA PHE A 123 4.56 -7.30 -7.66
C PHE A 123 5.93 -6.89 -7.14
N TRP A 124 6.91 -6.73 -8.05
CA TRP A 124 8.38 -6.69 -7.85
C TRP A 124 9.08 -7.94 -7.33
#